data_AF-A0A7K2C1P0-F1
#
_entry.id   AF-A0A7K2C1P0-F1
#
_cell.length_a   1.000
_cell.length_b   1.000
_cell.length_c   1.000
_cell.angle_alpha   90.00
_cell.angle_beta   90.00
_cell.angle_gamma   90.00
#
_symmetry.space_group_name_H-M   'P 1'
#
loop_
_entity.id
_entity.type
_entity.pdbx_description
1 polymer ?
#
loop_
_entity_poly.entity_id
_entity_poly.type
_entity_poly.pdbx_seq_one_letter_code
_entity_poly.pdbx_strand_id
1 'polypeptide(L)'
;MSRLFGTTMKVGPIQDVSVVVGLNFDGDANVLKTLPGLRLSWQIPGFIFVNTDFTAMRDHSNEPLRTTSGFMFDVSWLKVMNIGGQSFSFMGHAEYIGAVDQTDFGTKSEAWILAQPQFVWDVGNAFGSPNWIHIGVELQYWKNKLGVKDQNEFRPELLIVWRL
;
A
#
# COMPACT_ATOMS: atom_id res chain seq x y z
N MET A 1 -7.11 -15.17 8.99
CA MET A 1 -7.09 -16.58 9.42
C MET A 1 -8.49 -17.09 9.67
N SER A 2 -9.41 -16.23 10.13
CA SER A 2 -10.85 -16.54 10.25
C SER A 2 -11.49 -17.16 9.01
N ARG A 3 -11.13 -16.69 7.80
CA ARG A 3 -11.66 -17.23 6.53
C ARG A 3 -11.01 -18.55 6.08
N LEU A 4 -9.79 -18.85 6.54
CA LEU A 4 -9.03 -20.05 6.13
C LEU A 4 -9.15 -21.20 7.15
N PHE A 5 -9.29 -20.88 8.44
CA PHE A 5 -9.29 -21.85 9.54
C PHE A 5 -10.51 -21.73 10.46
N GLY A 6 -11.54 -20.96 10.08
CA GLY A 6 -12.80 -20.83 10.81
C GLY A 6 -12.70 -20.16 12.19
N THR A 7 -11.53 -19.65 12.56
CA THR A 7 -11.25 -19.10 13.90
C THR A 7 -11.24 -17.57 13.84
N THR A 8 -12.28 -16.95 14.38
CA THR A 8 -12.36 -15.48 14.48
C THR A 8 -11.60 -15.04 15.73
N MET A 9 -10.39 -14.52 15.58
CA MET A 9 -9.67 -13.88 16.68
C MET A 9 -10.07 -12.41 16.75
N LYS A 10 -10.87 -12.04 17.76
CA LYS A 10 -11.14 -10.64 18.12
C LYS A 10 -10.38 -10.33 19.40
N VAL A 11 -9.33 -9.52 19.28
CA VAL A 11 -8.58 -8.98 20.44
C VAL A 11 -8.53 -7.47 20.30
N GLY A 12 -9.34 -6.77 21.08
CA GLY A 12 -9.49 -5.31 20.96
C GLY A 12 -9.92 -4.89 19.54
N PRO A 13 -9.28 -3.89 18.92
CA PRO A 13 -9.63 -3.42 17.57
C PRO A 13 -9.16 -4.35 16.44
N ILE A 14 -8.45 -5.45 16.73
CA ILE A 14 -8.01 -6.41 15.71
C ILE A 14 -9.16 -7.37 15.40
N GLN A 15 -9.59 -7.38 14.15
CA GLN A 15 -10.69 -8.21 13.64
C GLN A 15 -10.21 -9.57 13.10
N ASP A 16 -9.04 -9.59 12.45
CA ASP A 16 -8.46 -10.80 11.87
C ASP A 16 -6.94 -10.66 11.73
N VAL A 17 -6.25 -11.80 11.72
CA VAL A 17 -4.82 -11.92 11.40
C VAL A 17 -4.69 -12.87 10.23
N SER A 18 -4.03 -12.49 9.14
CA SER A 18 -3.91 -13.33 7.93
C SER A 18 -2.46 -13.45 7.46
N VAL A 19 -2.14 -14.54 6.77
CA VAL A 19 -0.84 -14.69 6.09
C VAL A 19 -0.91 -13.98 4.74
N VAL A 20 0.15 -13.26 4.39
CA VAL A 20 0.32 -12.61 3.09
C VAL A 20 1.67 -12.99 2.48
N VAL A 21 1.72 -13.07 1.16
CA VAL A 21 2.96 -13.24 0.40
C VAL A 21 2.90 -12.30 -0.79
N GLY A 22 3.85 -11.37 -0.87
CA GLY A 22 4.02 -10.47 -2.01
C GLY A 22 5.16 -10.89 -2.94
N LEU A 23 5.13 -10.36 -4.16
CA LEU A 23 6.16 -10.52 -5.18
C LEU A 23 6.43 -9.16 -5.80
N ASN A 24 7.66 -8.66 -5.68
CA ASN A 24 8.13 -7.49 -6.42
C ASN A 24 9.01 -8.00 -7.54
N PHE A 25 8.59 -7.78 -8.78
CA PHE A 25 9.29 -8.24 -9.96
C PHE A 25 9.42 -7.11 -10.98
N ASP A 26 10.62 -6.90 -11.48
CA ASP A 26 10.92 -6.00 -12.59
C ASP A 26 11.92 -6.70 -13.51
N GLY A 27 11.46 -7.03 -14.72
CA GLY A 27 12.26 -7.77 -15.69
C GLY A 27 13.40 -6.94 -16.29
N ASP A 28 13.21 -5.62 -16.44
CA ASP A 28 14.20 -4.73 -17.02
C ASP A 28 15.29 -4.39 -15.99
N ALA A 29 14.88 -4.16 -14.74
CA ALA A 29 15.80 -3.93 -13.63
C ALA A 29 16.38 -5.23 -13.04
N ASN A 30 15.98 -6.41 -13.54
CA ASN A 30 16.35 -7.73 -13.02
C ASN A 30 16.12 -7.87 -11.49
N VAL A 31 15.01 -7.32 -11.01
CA VAL A 31 14.61 -7.37 -9.60
C VAL A 31 13.62 -8.50 -9.37
N LEU A 32 13.88 -9.33 -8.36
CA LEU A 32 12.94 -10.32 -7.85
C LEU A 32 13.00 -10.36 -6.33
N LYS A 33 11.94 -9.93 -5.65
CA LYS A 33 11.84 -9.99 -4.19
C LYS A 33 10.55 -10.69 -3.77
N THR A 34 10.65 -11.54 -2.74
CA THR A 34 9.46 -12.11 -2.09
C THR A 34 9.21 -11.43 -0.74
N LEU A 35 7.92 -11.29 -0.41
CA LEU A 35 7.45 -10.56 0.75
C LEU A 35 6.52 -11.41 1.63
N PRO A 36 6.99 -12.52 2.23
CA PRO A 36 6.19 -13.29 3.16
C PRO A 36 5.94 -12.49 4.46
N GLY A 37 4.72 -12.54 4.97
CA GLY A 37 4.36 -11.77 6.14
C GLY A 37 2.97 -12.04 6.71
N LEU A 38 2.56 -11.13 7.58
CA LEU A 38 1.26 -11.13 8.23
C LEU A 38 0.51 -9.83 7.96
N ARG A 39 -0.80 -9.94 7.81
CA ARG A 39 -1.75 -8.82 7.77
C ARG A 39 -2.56 -8.81 9.05
N LEU A 40 -2.68 -7.64 9.66
CA LEU A 40 -3.70 -7.37 10.68
C LEU A 40 -4.83 -6.58 10.03
N SER A 41 -6.05 -7.05 10.19
CA SER A 41 -7.25 -6.32 9.77
C SER A 41 -7.89 -5.67 11.00
N TRP A 42 -8.14 -4.36 10.90
CA TRP A 42 -8.58 -3.54 12.01
C TRP A 42 -10.05 -3.15 11.88
N GLN A 43 -10.77 -3.21 12.99
CA GLN A 43 -12.13 -2.69 13.11
C GLN A 43 -12.09 -1.21 13.50
N ILE A 44 -12.03 -0.33 12.50
CA ILE A 44 -12.03 1.13 12.70
C ILE A 44 -13.39 1.71 12.29
N PRO A 45 -14.13 2.38 13.20
CA PRO A 45 -15.42 2.97 12.87
C PRO A 45 -15.38 3.91 11.66
N GLY A 46 -16.31 3.70 10.73
CA GLY A 46 -16.45 4.51 9.52
C GLY A 46 -15.48 4.16 8.39
N PHE A 47 -14.59 3.19 8.56
CA PHE A 47 -13.79 2.63 7.47
C PHE A 47 -14.42 1.31 6.99
N ILE A 48 -14.38 1.06 5.68
CA ILE A 48 -14.71 -0.25 5.10
C ILE A 48 -13.63 -1.25 5.50
N PHE A 49 -12.37 -0.84 5.40
CA PHE A 49 -11.24 -1.58 5.97
C PHE A 49 -10.12 -0.62 6.36
N VAL A 50 -9.35 -1.06 7.35
CA VAL A 50 -7.98 -0.60 7.61
C VAL A 50 -7.16 -1.87 7.82
N ASN A 51 -6.06 -2.03 7.09
CA ASN A 51 -5.16 -3.16 7.21
C ASN A 51 -3.74 -2.66 7.48
N THR A 52 -2.97 -3.45 8.21
CA THR A 52 -1.52 -3.27 8.29
C THR A 52 -0.82 -4.56 7.94
N ASP A 53 0.15 -4.49 7.03
CA ASP A 53 0.96 -5.62 6.61
C ASP A 53 2.38 -5.48 7.14
N PHE A 54 2.91 -6.58 7.67
CA PHE A 54 4.29 -6.70 8.12
C PHE A 54 4.92 -7.84 7.34
N THR A 55 5.85 -7.53 6.45
CA THR A 55 6.50 -8.53 5.61
C THR A 55 8.01 -8.49 5.80
N ALA A 56 8.62 -9.67 5.76
CA ALA A 56 10.04 -9.77 5.51
C ALA A 56 10.29 -9.55 4.03
N MET A 57 11.38 -8.88 3.65
CA MET A 57 11.79 -8.77 2.26
C MET A 57 12.98 -9.69 2.03
N ARG A 58 12.84 -10.58 1.05
CA ARG A 58 13.89 -11.50 0.62
C ARG A 58 14.21 -11.21 -0.84
N ASP A 59 15.45 -10.81 -1.07
CA ASP A 59 15.92 -10.46 -2.40
C ASP A 59 16.53 -11.70 -3.08
N HIS A 60 16.00 -12.01 -4.26
CA HIS A 60 16.42 -13.12 -5.13
C HIS A 60 16.97 -12.60 -6.46
N SER A 61 17.20 -11.29 -6.57
CA SER A 61 17.83 -10.67 -7.73
C SER A 61 19.25 -11.17 -7.90
N ASN A 62 19.78 -11.12 -9.12
CA ASN A 62 21.20 -11.38 -9.32
C ASN A 62 22.03 -10.18 -8.86
N GLU A 63 23.28 -10.46 -8.50
CA GLU A 63 24.27 -9.42 -8.32
C GLU A 63 24.44 -8.56 -9.57
N PRO A 64 24.80 -7.27 -9.43
CA PRO A 64 25.14 -6.60 -8.16
C PRO A 64 23.95 -5.86 -7.50
N LEU A 65 22.73 -6.08 -7.99
CA LEU A 65 21.53 -5.36 -7.54
C LEU A 65 20.89 -5.98 -6.30
N ARG A 66 21.38 -7.14 -5.88
CA ARG A 66 20.88 -7.86 -4.71
C ARG A 66 21.17 -7.06 -3.45
N THR A 67 20.18 -7.05 -2.55
CA THR A 67 20.31 -6.44 -1.23
C THR A 67 20.27 -7.47 -0.11
N THR A 68 20.71 -7.07 1.08
CA THR A 68 20.46 -7.81 2.31
C THR A 68 18.94 -7.95 2.57
N SER A 69 18.59 -8.90 3.44
CA SER A 69 17.20 -9.09 3.87
C SER A 69 16.67 -7.84 4.58
N GLY A 70 15.51 -7.36 4.12
CA GLY A 70 14.83 -6.20 4.69
C GLY A 70 13.49 -6.56 5.33
N PHE A 71 12.68 -5.54 5.59
CA PHE A 71 11.29 -5.67 5.97
C PHE A 71 10.49 -4.50 5.41
N MET A 72 9.18 -4.71 5.27
CA MET A 72 8.21 -3.70 4.89
C MET A 72 7.08 -3.67 5.91
N PHE A 73 6.65 -2.45 6.21
CA PHE A 73 5.41 -2.18 6.92
C PHE A 73 4.51 -1.36 6.00
N ASP A 74 3.31 -1.83 5.72
CA ASP A 74 2.31 -1.10 4.93
C ASP A 74 1.03 -0.90 5.74
N VAL A 75 0.39 0.25 5.58
CA VAL A 75 -0.98 0.48 6.03
C VAL A 75 -1.84 0.86 4.83
N SER A 76 -2.99 0.19 4.68
CA SER A 76 -3.96 0.47 3.61
C SER A 76 -5.35 0.68 4.17
N TRP A 77 -6.11 1.57 3.54
CA TRP A 77 -7.43 1.94 4.02
C TRP A 77 -8.42 2.25 2.91
N LEU A 78 -9.70 2.11 3.24
CA LEU A 78 -10.81 2.61 2.45
C LEU A 78 -11.91 3.11 3.38
N LYS A 79 -12.35 4.33 3.15
CA LYS A 79 -13.51 4.95 3.79
C LYS A 79 -14.40 5.55 2.72
N VAL A 80 -15.68 5.25 2.77
CA VAL A 80 -16.71 5.86 1.93
C VAL A 80 -17.55 6.78 2.81
N MET A 81 -17.80 7.99 2.33
CA MET A 81 -18.49 9.06 3.05
C MET A 81 -19.61 9.61 2.20
N ASN A 82 -20.77 9.85 2.80
CA ASN A 82 -21.83 10.62 2.18
C ASN A 82 -21.77 12.06 2.73
N ILE A 83 -21.51 13.04 1.86
CA ILE A 83 -21.41 14.45 2.22
C ILE A 83 -22.35 15.22 1.30
N GLY A 84 -23.41 15.82 1.86
CA GLY A 84 -24.39 16.58 1.08
C GLY A 84 -25.14 15.75 0.02
N GLY A 85 -25.40 14.46 0.28
CA GLY A 85 -26.05 13.55 -0.68
C GLY A 85 -25.11 12.97 -1.73
N GLN A 86 -23.84 13.35 -1.72
CA GLN A 86 -22.81 12.89 -2.65
C GLN A 86 -21.92 11.81 -2.02
N SER A 87 -21.42 10.89 -2.84
CA SER A 87 -20.58 9.78 -2.40
C SER A 87 -19.10 10.08 -2.66
N PHE A 88 -18.30 10.10 -1.60
CA PHE A 88 -16.86 10.31 -1.64
C PHE A 88 -16.12 9.11 -1.05
N SER A 89 -14.94 8.81 -1.57
CA SER A 89 -14.04 7.80 -1.06
C SER A 89 -12.70 8.42 -0.67
N PHE A 90 -12.23 8.11 0.53
CA PHE A 90 -10.86 8.34 0.96
C PHE A 90 -10.18 6.98 1.07
N MET A 91 -9.18 6.74 0.23
CA MET A 91 -8.51 5.44 0.12
C MET A 91 -7.02 5.63 -0.11
N GLY A 92 -6.27 4.54 -0.09
CA GLY A 92 -4.86 4.54 -0.42
C GLY A 92 -4.08 3.62 0.49
N HIS A 93 -2.76 3.76 0.42
CA HIS A 93 -1.84 3.09 1.31
C HIS A 93 -0.61 3.96 1.60
N ALA A 94 0.15 3.55 2.61
CA ALA A 94 1.46 4.09 2.90
C ALA A 94 2.36 2.96 3.38
N GLU A 95 3.49 2.79 2.70
CA GLU A 95 4.49 1.79 3.02
C GLU A 95 5.79 2.44 3.51
N TYR A 96 6.43 1.75 4.43
CA TYR A 96 7.78 1.98 4.90
C TYR A 96 8.61 0.74 4.60
N ILE A 97 9.74 0.94 3.94
CA ILE A 97 10.75 -0.11 3.72
C ILE A 97 12.00 0.23 4.53
N GLY A 98 12.45 -0.73 5.32
CA GLY A 98 13.68 -0.59 6.11
C GLY A 98 14.92 -0.47 5.22
N ALA A 99 15.94 0.22 5.72
CA ALA A 99 17.23 0.32 5.04
C ALA A 99 17.85 -1.08 4.84
N VAL A 100 18.51 -1.26 3.69
CA VAL A 100 19.20 -2.50 3.32
C VAL A 100 20.55 -2.16 2.70
N ASP A 101 21.48 -3.10 2.70
CA ASP A 101 22.79 -2.92 2.08
C ASP A 101 22.85 -3.71 0.76
N GLN A 102 23.51 -3.16 -0.26
CA GLN A 102 23.87 -3.95 -1.46
C GLN A 102 24.96 -4.95 -1.09
N THR A 103 24.79 -6.19 -1.55
CA THR A 103 25.67 -7.31 -1.17
C THR A 103 27.07 -7.20 -1.77
N ASP A 104 27.20 -6.69 -2.99
CA ASP A 104 28.48 -6.64 -3.71
C ASP A 104 29.30 -5.35 -3.49
N PHE A 105 28.62 -4.20 -3.35
CA PHE A 105 29.28 -2.91 -3.24
C PHE A 105 29.30 -2.33 -1.82
N GLY A 106 28.59 -2.95 -0.86
CA GLY A 106 28.46 -2.44 0.50
C GLY A 106 27.80 -1.07 0.58
N THR A 107 27.13 -0.63 -0.49
CA THR A 107 26.41 0.63 -0.55
C THR A 107 25.07 0.48 0.16
N LYS A 108 24.75 1.46 0.99
CA LYS A 108 23.51 1.46 1.77
C LYS A 108 22.36 2.03 0.94
N SER A 109 21.27 1.29 0.86
CA SER A 109 19.95 1.78 0.47
C SER A 109 19.25 2.32 1.72
N GLU A 110 18.89 3.60 1.72
CA GLU A 110 18.24 4.21 2.86
C GLU A 110 16.83 3.66 3.06
N ALA A 111 16.34 3.73 4.29
CA ALA A 111 14.93 3.50 4.55
C ALA A 111 14.09 4.54 3.82
N TRP A 112 12.93 4.13 3.30
CA TRP A 112 12.11 4.97 2.46
C TRP A 112 10.62 4.79 2.74
N ILE A 113 9.85 5.81 2.36
CA ILE A 113 8.40 5.83 2.48
C ILE A 113 7.81 6.13 1.10
N LEU A 114 6.77 5.37 0.73
CA LEU A 114 5.85 5.70 -0.35
C LEU A 114 4.45 5.83 0.26
N ALA A 115 3.75 6.92 0.00
CA ALA A 115 2.35 7.09 0.36
C ALA A 115 1.54 7.56 -0.84
N GLN A 116 0.36 6.95 -1.03
CA GLN A 116 -0.55 7.21 -2.14
C GLN A 116 -2.01 7.40 -1.69
N PRO A 117 -2.32 8.38 -0.81
CA PRO A 117 -3.70 8.72 -0.50
C PRO A 117 -4.44 9.26 -1.72
N GLN A 118 -5.69 8.82 -1.87
CA GLN A 118 -6.64 9.28 -2.88
C GLN A 118 -7.90 9.83 -2.22
N PHE A 119 -8.42 10.92 -2.79
CA PHE A 119 -9.75 11.44 -2.49
C PHE A 119 -10.58 11.50 -3.77
N VAL A 120 -11.66 10.71 -3.82
CA VAL A 120 -12.39 10.41 -5.04
C VAL A 120 -13.87 10.66 -4.85
N TRP A 121 -14.49 11.38 -5.78
CA TRP A 121 -15.94 11.60 -5.84
C TRP A 121 -16.56 10.66 -6.88
N ASP A 122 -17.61 9.95 -6.50
CA ASP A 122 -18.51 9.28 -7.45
C ASP A 122 -19.45 10.33 -8.07
N VAL A 123 -19.02 10.86 -9.21
CA VAL A 123 -19.78 11.83 -10.01
C VAL A 123 -21.05 11.19 -10.55
N GLY A 124 -20.99 9.90 -10.88
CA GLY A 124 -22.15 9.13 -11.34
C GLY A 124 -23.31 9.18 -10.34
N ASN A 125 -23.03 9.13 -9.04
CA ASN A 125 -24.05 9.27 -7.99
C ASN A 125 -24.80 10.61 -8.07
N ALA A 126 -24.13 11.70 -8.48
CA ALA A 126 -24.78 13.00 -8.65
C ALA A 126 -25.81 13.03 -9.80
N PHE A 127 -25.63 12.14 -10.79
CA PHE A 127 -26.47 12.05 -11.99
C PHE A 127 -27.38 10.81 -11.99
N GLY A 128 -27.57 10.16 -10.84
CA GLY A 128 -28.42 8.99 -10.72
C GLY A 128 -27.87 7.72 -11.39
N SER A 129 -26.58 7.71 -11.71
CA SER A 129 -25.85 6.54 -12.24
C SER A 129 -24.64 6.22 -11.35
N PRO A 130 -24.85 5.76 -10.10
CA PRO A 130 -23.76 5.53 -9.14
C PRO A 130 -22.68 4.59 -9.68
N ASN A 131 -21.44 4.83 -9.28
CA ASN A 131 -20.25 4.08 -9.65
C ASN A 131 -19.84 4.14 -11.14
N TRP A 132 -20.48 4.96 -11.97
CA TRP A 132 -20.17 5.05 -13.41
C TRP A 132 -18.89 5.84 -13.71
N ILE A 133 -18.83 7.08 -13.21
CA ILE A 133 -17.69 7.99 -13.40
C ILE A 133 -17.24 8.48 -12.03
N HIS A 134 -15.94 8.39 -11.79
CA HIS A 134 -15.31 8.93 -10.61
C HIS A 134 -14.25 9.95 -11.00
N ILE A 135 -14.17 11.04 -10.24
CA ILE A 135 -13.15 12.07 -10.40
C ILE A 135 -12.52 12.30 -9.04
N GLY A 136 -11.20 12.40 -8.98
CA GLY A 136 -10.50 12.57 -7.73
C GLY A 136 -9.10 13.11 -7.89
N VAL A 137 -8.41 13.14 -6.76
CA VAL A 137 -6.99 13.44 -6.70
C VAL A 137 -6.26 12.28 -6.03
N GLU A 138 -5.08 11.95 -6.54
CA GLU A 138 -4.10 11.11 -5.88
C GLU A 138 -2.91 11.98 -5.49
N LEU A 139 -2.40 11.81 -4.27
CA LEU A 139 -1.15 12.42 -3.87
C LEU A 139 -0.12 11.30 -3.71
N GLN A 140 0.93 11.34 -4.51
CA GLN A 140 2.04 10.42 -4.37
C GLN A 140 3.20 11.12 -3.66
N TYR A 141 3.56 10.63 -2.47
CA TYR A 141 4.67 11.15 -1.68
C TYR A 141 5.77 10.10 -1.53
N TRP A 142 7.01 10.52 -1.72
CA TRP A 142 8.22 9.74 -1.44
C TRP A 142 9.15 10.45 -0.47
N LYS A 143 9.65 9.71 0.52
CA LYS A 143 10.86 10.04 1.27
C LYS A 143 11.96 9.06 0.85
N ASN A 144 13.11 9.57 0.41
CA ASN A 144 14.23 8.75 -0.09
C ASN A 144 13.80 7.74 -1.18
N LYS A 145 13.22 8.22 -2.28
CA LYS A 145 12.62 7.39 -3.34
C LYS A 145 13.53 6.23 -3.72
N LEU A 146 12.99 5.01 -3.62
CA LEU A 146 13.70 3.75 -3.90
C LEU A 146 15.02 3.57 -3.11
N GLY A 147 15.10 4.17 -1.93
CA GLY A 147 16.25 4.11 -1.02
C GLY A 147 17.41 5.04 -1.37
N VAL A 148 17.23 5.95 -2.34
CA VAL A 148 18.23 6.99 -2.65
C VAL A 148 18.12 8.11 -1.64
N LYS A 149 19.20 8.36 -0.90
CA LYS A 149 19.26 9.37 0.16
C LYS A 149 18.86 10.75 -0.35
N ASP A 150 17.99 11.42 0.39
CA ASP A 150 17.50 12.78 0.15
C ASP A 150 16.72 12.99 -1.16
N GLN A 151 16.45 11.93 -1.92
CA GLN A 151 15.59 11.96 -3.11
C GLN A 151 14.11 11.95 -2.71
N ASN A 152 13.61 13.08 -2.21
CA ASN A 152 12.20 13.20 -1.82
C ASN A 152 11.35 13.66 -3.02
N GLU A 153 10.10 13.21 -3.08
CA GLU A 153 9.19 13.54 -4.19
C GLU A 153 7.77 13.80 -3.67
N PHE A 154 7.07 14.73 -4.29
CA PHE A 154 5.64 14.95 -4.07
C PHE A 154 4.97 15.21 -5.42
N ARG A 155 4.02 14.36 -5.80
CA ARG A 155 3.29 14.44 -7.07
C ARG A 155 1.78 14.43 -6.81
N PRO A 156 1.09 15.56 -6.93
CA PRO A 156 -0.36 15.57 -7.00
C PRO A 156 -0.82 15.20 -8.42
N GLU A 157 -1.80 14.30 -8.52
CA GLU A 157 -2.30 13.75 -9.76
C GLU A 157 -3.83 13.87 -9.80
N LEU A 158 -4.36 14.15 -10.98
CA LEU A 158 -5.79 14.11 -11.23
C LEU A 158 -6.18 12.68 -11.65
N LEU A 159 -7.20 12.13 -11.01
CA LEU A 159 -7.73 10.81 -11.31
C LEU A 159 -9.10 10.94 -11.99
N ILE A 160 -9.28 10.26 -13.11
CA ILE A 160 -10.59 10.03 -13.72
C ILE A 160 -10.72 8.52 -13.95
N VAL A 161 -11.73 7.91 -13.31
CA VAL A 161 -12.01 6.49 -13.44
C VAL A 161 -13.39 6.30 -14.05
N TRP A 162 -13.42 5.62 -15.18
CA TRP A 162 -14.65 5.16 -15.81
C TRP A 162 -14.83 3.66 -15.55
N ARG A 163 -16.03 3.27 -15.12
CA ARG A 163 -16.41 1.86 -14.94
C ARG A 163 -17.57 1.54 -15.88
N LEU A 164 -17.47 0.37 -16.53
CA LEU A 164 -18.50 -0.22 -17.39
C LEU A 164 -19.46 -1.07 -16.58
#